data_AF-A0A3M2GZE5-F1
#
_entry.id   AF-A0A3M2GZE5-F1
#
_cell.length_a   1.000
_cell.length_b   1.000
_cell.length_c   1.000
_cell.angle_alpha   90.00
_cell.angle_beta   90.00
_cell.angle_gamma   90.00
#
_symmetry.space_group_name_H-M   'P 1'
#
loop_
_entity.id
_entity.type
_entity.pdbx_description
1 polymer ?
#
loop_
_entity_poly.entity_id
_entity_poly.type
_entity_poly.pdbx_seq_one_letter_code
_entity_poly.pdbx_strand_id
1 'polypeptide(L)'
;MRFVMRRLAFFGYVFFLMIAFPAFSHTSDTLRTDVRMFLDFARFRYDETQTYLEIYYLLYDLRPPAARSPLDVGLEFILSNVENDSVLASAPLTVTVGKSSPTSKRNSNVQGSVIKTILPPGKYQIEMFRLDPQTHARIDSLKREFETNPFQGDSIKISDVELCSRIIRNPTQQKGLFYKNTLEVYPNPMRVYGMDTPRLYYYAELYNVSEHSPDKNIQIEVAIADARRNIRAQRTYTRPKKYESLVEFGSFDVSKLENGAYLLMFLVTDSSGHYNTYKGTPFFVVNPEVETGSPGEDIMVFFPQSPYFGMSEAEVDERFEQAKYIATQEEIDAYEALTDVESKRVFMFKFWYEREREHEGLEAEYYRRVRYANEHFGFSNRKGWQSDRGRVYIVYGEPDDIEHHPSEEDRRPYERWVYYNIQGGVEFIFVDITGFNDYKLVSSTHRDEIYDPNWQNNHLFMIRR
;
A
#
# COMPACT_ATOMS: atom_id res chain seq x y z
N MET A 1 34.03 -30.01 -52.81
CA MET A 1 35.51 -29.86 -52.76
C MET A 1 35.82 -28.88 -51.61
N ARG A 2 35.90 -29.35 -50.34
CA ARG A 2 37.15 -29.48 -49.54
C ARG A 2 38.29 -28.54 -49.95
N PHE A 3 38.70 -27.62 -49.06
CA PHE A 3 40.08 -27.21 -48.72
C PHE A 3 39.99 -26.39 -47.40
N VAL A 4 40.31 -26.94 -46.22
CA VAL A 4 41.62 -27.00 -45.50
C VAL A 4 42.07 -25.59 -45.00
N MET A 5 41.95 -25.23 -43.71
CA MET A 5 42.78 -25.53 -42.51
C MET A 5 44.07 -24.68 -42.33
N ARG A 6 44.18 -24.09 -41.12
CA ARG A 6 45.37 -23.84 -40.24
C ARG A 6 45.99 -22.43 -40.08
N ARG A 7 45.83 -21.93 -38.84
CA ARG A 7 46.82 -21.51 -37.80
C ARG A 7 47.93 -20.50 -38.17
N LEU A 8 48.12 -19.44 -37.35
CA LEU A 8 49.10 -19.42 -36.24
C LEU A 8 48.97 -18.13 -35.38
N ALA A 9 49.42 -18.25 -34.13
CA ALA A 9 49.36 -17.27 -33.05
C ALA A 9 50.51 -16.25 -33.06
N PHE A 10 50.34 -15.12 -32.36
CA PHE A 10 51.45 -14.51 -31.62
C PHE A 10 50.99 -13.78 -30.35
N PHE A 11 51.87 -13.90 -29.36
CA PHE A 11 51.76 -13.58 -27.95
C PHE A 11 52.15 -12.11 -27.71
N GLY A 12 51.47 -11.43 -26.78
CA GLY A 12 51.83 -10.09 -26.30
C GLY A 12 51.46 -9.94 -24.84
N TYR A 13 52.34 -10.39 -23.98
CA TYR A 13 52.24 -10.36 -22.52
C TYR A 13 52.57 -8.94 -22.02
N VAL A 14 51.64 -8.28 -21.32
CA VAL A 14 51.97 -7.17 -20.40
C VAL A 14 51.38 -7.50 -19.05
N PHE A 15 52.25 -7.97 -18.16
CA PHE A 15 52.04 -8.08 -16.73
C PHE A 15 52.29 -6.69 -16.15
N PHE A 16 51.41 -6.15 -15.29
CA PHE A 16 51.84 -5.44 -14.08
C PHE A 16 50.68 -5.19 -13.08
N LEU A 17 50.95 -5.64 -11.84
CA LEU A 17 50.40 -5.28 -10.53
C LEU A 17 48.91 -5.51 -10.21
N MET A 18 48.69 -6.62 -9.49
CA MET A 18 47.63 -6.77 -8.49
C MET A 18 47.75 -5.66 -7.43
N ILE A 19 46.74 -4.82 -7.32
CA ILE A 19 46.35 -4.23 -6.04
C ILE A 19 45.14 -5.02 -5.58
N ALA A 20 45.34 -5.82 -4.54
CA ALA A 20 44.26 -6.48 -3.83
C ALA A 20 43.41 -5.40 -3.16
N PHE A 21 42.29 -5.04 -3.78
CA PHE A 21 41.19 -4.45 -3.03
C PHE A 21 40.55 -5.58 -2.22
N PRO A 22 40.25 -5.35 -0.93
CA PRO A 22 39.41 -6.29 -0.20
C PRO A 22 38.12 -6.44 -1.03
N ALA A 23 37.85 -7.67 -1.45
CA ALA A 23 36.53 -8.04 -1.90
C ALA A 23 35.61 -7.79 -0.71
N PHE A 24 34.99 -6.62 -0.66
CA PHE A 24 33.74 -6.48 0.04
C PHE A 24 32.82 -7.45 -0.67
N SER A 25 32.59 -8.58 -0.01
CA SER A 25 31.42 -9.38 -0.26
C SER A 25 30.25 -8.42 -0.20
N HIS A 26 29.71 -8.06 -1.36
CA HIS A 26 28.31 -7.69 -1.43
C HIS A 26 27.56 -8.95 -1.00
N THR A 27 27.40 -9.12 0.32
CA THR A 27 26.26 -9.84 0.87
C THR A 27 25.07 -9.10 0.33
N SER A 28 24.54 -9.69 -0.73
CA SER A 28 23.31 -9.36 -1.40
C SER A 28 22.28 -8.79 -0.43
N ASP A 29 21.78 -7.60 -0.76
CA ASP A 29 20.62 -6.94 -0.15
C ASP A 29 19.31 -7.70 -0.48
N THR A 30 19.36 -9.03 -0.51
CA THR A 30 18.30 -9.96 -0.97
C THR A 30 17.20 -10.20 0.07
N LEU A 31 17.26 -9.55 1.22
CA LEU A 31 16.21 -9.62 2.23
C LEU A 31 15.20 -8.47 2.13
N ARG A 32 15.50 -7.39 1.40
CA ARG A 32 14.65 -6.19 1.39
C ARG A 32 13.44 -6.24 0.45
N THR A 33 13.42 -7.12 -0.56
CA THR A 33 12.40 -7.06 -1.63
C THR A 33 11.61 -8.35 -1.90
N ASP A 34 12.12 -9.52 -1.48
CA ASP A 34 11.62 -10.79 -2.03
C ASP A 34 10.55 -11.47 -1.18
N VAL A 35 10.17 -10.86 -0.05
CA VAL A 35 8.99 -11.26 0.72
C VAL A 35 8.05 -10.08 0.78
N ARG A 36 6.76 -10.29 0.49
CA ARG A 36 5.71 -9.27 0.66
C ARG A 36 4.85 -9.62 1.86
N MET A 37 4.46 -8.60 2.60
CA MET A 37 3.52 -8.74 3.71
C MET A 37 2.16 -8.22 3.28
N PHE A 38 1.10 -8.88 3.76
CA PHE A 38 -0.28 -8.44 3.59
C PHE A 38 -0.98 -8.49 4.94
N LEU A 39 -1.86 -7.54 5.16
CA LEU A 39 -2.59 -7.34 6.40
C LEU A 39 -4.03 -6.97 6.09
N ASP A 40 -4.95 -7.68 6.75
CA ASP A 40 -6.39 -7.42 6.70
C ASP A 40 -7.01 -7.71 8.07
N PHE A 41 -8.26 -7.32 8.29
CA PHE A 41 -8.98 -7.61 9.52
C PHE A 41 -10.49 -7.74 9.28
N ALA A 42 -11.19 -8.37 10.22
CA ALA A 42 -12.65 -8.40 10.25
C ALA A 42 -13.16 -8.20 11.68
N ARG A 43 -14.25 -7.44 11.80
CA ARG A 43 -14.96 -7.16 13.06
C ARG A 43 -16.23 -7.98 13.15
N PHE A 44 -16.41 -8.64 14.28
CA PHE A 44 -17.57 -9.45 14.64
C PHE A 44 -18.13 -9.00 15.99
N ARG A 45 -19.36 -9.37 16.32
CA ARG A 45 -19.92 -9.08 17.64
C ARG A 45 -19.28 -9.99 18.68
N TYR A 46 -18.79 -9.41 19.77
CA TYR A 46 -18.39 -10.18 20.96
C TYR A 46 -19.56 -10.27 21.94
N ASP A 47 -20.00 -9.11 22.42
CA ASP A 47 -21.17 -8.95 23.29
C ASP A 47 -21.92 -7.66 22.90
N GLU A 48 -22.84 -7.20 23.76
CA GLU A 48 -23.61 -5.99 23.51
C GLU A 48 -22.72 -4.75 23.42
N THR A 49 -21.57 -4.70 24.08
CA THR A 49 -20.74 -3.49 24.23
C THR A 49 -19.40 -3.55 23.50
N GLN A 50 -18.93 -4.75 23.14
CA GLN A 50 -17.59 -4.96 22.62
C GLN A 50 -17.59 -5.64 21.24
N THR A 51 -16.54 -5.35 20.48
CA THR A 51 -16.27 -5.94 19.17
C THR A 51 -15.19 -7.00 19.28
N TYR A 52 -15.43 -8.17 18.70
CA TYR A 52 -14.43 -9.19 18.48
C TYR A 52 -13.67 -8.87 17.19
N LEU A 53 -12.36 -8.68 17.28
CA LEU A 53 -11.49 -8.37 16.15
C LEU A 53 -10.63 -9.57 15.80
N GLU A 54 -10.66 -9.95 14.53
CA GLU A 54 -9.68 -10.86 13.94
C GLU A 54 -8.77 -10.09 12.98
N ILE A 55 -7.46 -10.20 13.17
CA ILE A 55 -6.43 -9.57 12.35
C ILE A 55 -5.69 -10.67 11.61
N TYR A 56 -5.68 -10.58 10.30
CA TYR A 56 -5.12 -11.58 9.41
C TYR A 56 -3.86 -11.03 8.76
N TYR A 57 -2.78 -11.79 8.80
CA TYR A 57 -1.56 -11.42 8.10
C TYR A 57 -1.02 -12.58 7.28
N LEU A 58 -0.32 -12.24 6.21
CA LEU A 58 0.22 -13.18 5.25
C LEU A 58 1.58 -12.69 4.76
N LEU A 59 2.55 -13.59 4.66
CA LEU A 59 3.79 -13.37 3.93
C LEU A 59 3.78 -14.16 2.63
N TYR A 60 4.18 -13.50 1.55
CA TYR A 60 4.31 -14.06 0.22
C TYR A 60 5.78 -14.03 -0.23
N ASP A 61 6.35 -15.19 -0.52
CA ASP A 61 7.73 -15.36 -0.99
C ASP A 61 7.81 -15.23 -2.52
N LEU A 62 8.29 -14.07 -2.98
CA LEU A 62 8.49 -13.72 -4.38
C LEU A 62 9.73 -14.38 -5.00
N ARG A 63 10.60 -15.04 -4.20
CA ARG A 63 11.78 -15.73 -4.76
C ARG A 63 11.34 -16.80 -5.76
N PRO A 64 12.08 -17.03 -6.85
CA PRO A 64 11.72 -18.08 -7.80
C PRO A 64 11.78 -19.45 -7.10
N PRO A 65 10.93 -20.44 -7.48
CA PRO A 65 10.85 -21.74 -6.80
C PRO A 65 12.21 -22.42 -6.59
N ALA A 66 13.13 -22.30 -7.55
CA ALA A 66 14.47 -22.88 -7.48
C ALA A 66 15.40 -22.22 -6.43
N ALA A 67 15.10 -20.99 -6.01
CA ALA A 67 15.86 -20.23 -5.02
C ALA A 67 15.19 -20.23 -3.62
N ARG A 68 14.05 -20.90 -3.46
CA ARG A 68 13.31 -20.94 -2.19
C ARG A 68 13.95 -21.93 -1.22
N SER A 69 14.64 -21.38 -0.22
CA SER A 69 14.97 -22.08 1.02
C SER A 69 14.08 -21.57 2.17
N PRO A 70 13.81 -22.39 3.20
CA PRO A 70 13.12 -21.93 4.40
C PRO A 70 13.76 -20.67 4.95
N LEU A 71 12.96 -19.62 5.13
CA LEU A 71 13.38 -18.32 5.65
C LEU A 71 12.45 -17.93 6.78
N ASP A 72 13.01 -17.70 7.97
CA ASP A 72 12.29 -17.14 9.10
C ASP A 72 12.26 -15.61 8.98
N VAL A 73 11.06 -15.06 8.94
CA VAL A 73 10.82 -13.62 8.87
C VAL A 73 10.28 -13.17 10.21
N GLY A 74 11.01 -12.28 10.88
CA GLY A 74 10.58 -11.63 12.11
C GLY A 74 9.60 -10.52 11.80
N LEU A 75 8.50 -10.44 12.56
CA LEU A 75 7.53 -9.36 12.51
C LEU A 75 7.34 -8.76 13.90
N GLU A 76 6.98 -7.48 13.96
CA GLU A 76 6.52 -6.81 15.18
C GLU A 76 5.09 -6.33 14.96
N PHE A 77 4.16 -6.89 15.72
CA PHE A 77 2.77 -6.47 15.74
C PHE A 77 2.56 -5.41 16.83
N ILE A 78 1.81 -4.36 16.50
CA ILE A 78 1.37 -3.32 17.44
C ILE A 78 -0.11 -3.02 17.16
N LEU A 79 -0.91 -2.97 18.22
CA LEU A 79 -2.28 -2.46 18.21
C LEU A 79 -2.38 -1.31 19.20
N SER A 80 -2.79 -0.14 18.72
CA SER A 80 -2.97 1.06 19.54
C SER A 80 -4.38 1.62 19.45
N ASN A 81 -4.79 2.35 20.49
CA ASN A 81 -5.95 3.23 20.47
C ASN A 81 -5.48 4.60 19.97
N VAL A 82 -6.09 5.09 18.89
CA VAL A 82 -5.68 6.33 18.20
C VAL A 82 -6.11 7.57 18.98
N GLU A 83 -7.19 7.49 19.76
CA GLU A 83 -7.77 8.64 20.44
C GLU A 83 -6.94 9.07 21.67
N ASN A 84 -6.27 8.12 22.32
CA ASN A 84 -5.46 8.37 23.51
C ASN A 84 -3.98 7.96 23.36
N ASP A 85 -3.57 7.57 22.15
CA ASP A 85 -2.21 7.17 21.78
C ASP A 85 -1.63 6.04 22.66
N SER A 86 -2.49 5.14 23.16
CA SER A 86 -2.07 4.03 24.01
C SER A 86 -1.86 2.73 23.22
N VAL A 87 -0.75 2.05 23.47
CA VAL A 87 -0.51 0.69 22.95
C VAL A 87 -1.30 -0.32 23.79
N LEU A 88 -2.21 -1.04 23.14
CA LEU A 88 -3.07 -2.04 23.77
C LEU A 88 -2.46 -3.43 23.73
N ALA A 89 -1.78 -3.76 22.63
CA ALA A 89 -1.06 -5.00 22.48
C ALA A 89 0.17 -4.81 21.59
N SER A 90 1.24 -5.53 21.92
CA SER A 90 2.40 -5.67 21.05
C SER A 90 2.97 -7.07 21.21
N ALA A 91 3.40 -7.67 20.10
CA ALA A 91 3.99 -8.99 20.11
C ALA A 91 5.02 -9.16 18.97
N PRO A 92 6.21 -9.69 19.26
CA PRO A 92 7.07 -10.22 18.21
C PRO A 92 6.47 -11.52 17.66
N LEU A 93 6.52 -11.68 16.34
CA LEU A 93 6.05 -12.86 15.63
C LEU A 93 7.17 -13.38 14.73
N THR A 94 7.19 -14.68 14.48
CA THR A 94 8.10 -15.28 13.52
C THR A 94 7.31 -16.15 12.54
N VAL A 95 7.52 -15.92 11.25
CA VAL A 95 6.84 -16.62 10.17
C VAL A 95 7.88 -17.26 9.26
N THR A 96 7.83 -18.59 9.11
CA THR A 96 8.69 -19.29 8.15
C THR A 96 8.04 -19.34 6.76
N VAL A 97 8.68 -18.75 5.76
CA VAL A 97 8.30 -18.88 4.34
C VAL A 97 9.25 -19.83 3.60
N GLY A 98 8.90 -20.26 2.38
CA GLY A 98 9.81 -21.03 1.52
C GLY A 98 9.95 -22.53 1.88
N LYS A 99 9.03 -23.10 2.67
CA LYS A 99 9.02 -24.54 2.99
C LYS A 99 8.39 -25.36 1.86
N SER A 100 9.19 -26.01 1.02
CA SER A 100 8.68 -27.05 0.11
C SER A 100 8.21 -28.26 0.93
N SER A 101 6.91 -28.45 1.11
CA SER A 101 6.39 -29.71 1.66
C SER A 101 6.26 -30.75 0.55
N PRO A 102 6.89 -31.94 0.64
CA PRO A 102 6.79 -32.99 -0.37
C PRO A 102 5.37 -33.55 -0.53
N THR A 103 4.47 -33.28 0.42
CA THR A 103 3.13 -33.89 0.51
C THR A 103 1.97 -32.93 0.30
N SER A 104 2.20 -31.63 0.13
CA SER A 104 1.12 -30.68 -0.15
C SER A 104 1.22 -30.15 -1.57
N LYS A 105 0.23 -30.47 -2.41
CA LYS A 105 -0.09 -29.76 -3.68
C LYS A 105 -0.58 -28.31 -3.41
N ARG A 106 0.03 -27.59 -2.49
CA ARG A 106 -0.31 -26.20 -2.12
C ARG A 106 0.94 -25.34 -2.12
N ASN A 107 0.77 -24.10 -2.57
CA ASN A 107 1.83 -23.08 -2.65
C ASN A 107 2.52 -22.88 -1.30
N SER A 108 3.74 -23.39 -1.17
CA SER A 108 4.68 -23.23 -0.04
C SER A 108 5.13 -21.80 0.24
N ASN A 109 4.64 -20.86 -0.56
CA ASN A 109 5.16 -19.49 -0.66
C ASN A 109 4.29 -18.52 0.13
N VAL A 110 3.22 -19.02 0.74
CA VAL A 110 2.17 -18.24 1.38
C VAL A 110 1.98 -18.76 2.79
N GLN A 111 2.42 -18.01 3.79
CA GLN A 111 2.29 -18.36 5.20
C GLN A 111 1.66 -17.21 5.97
N GLY A 112 0.65 -17.51 6.78
CA GLY A 112 -0.08 -16.50 7.55
C GLY A 112 -0.71 -17.07 8.81
N SER A 113 -1.23 -16.18 9.65
CA SER A 113 -1.93 -16.53 10.88
C SER A 113 -3.00 -15.48 11.20
N VAL A 114 -3.65 -15.65 12.35
CA VAL A 114 -4.66 -14.74 12.87
C VAL A 114 -4.33 -14.33 14.31
N ILE A 115 -4.48 -13.05 14.60
CA ILE A 115 -4.47 -12.49 15.95
C ILE A 115 -5.91 -12.14 16.31
N LYS A 116 -6.33 -12.50 17.52
CA LYS A 116 -7.71 -12.36 17.98
C LYS A 116 -7.72 -11.52 19.24
N THR A 117 -8.57 -10.50 19.30
CA THR A 117 -8.71 -9.64 20.48
C THR A 117 -10.13 -9.10 20.59
N ILE A 118 -10.45 -8.52 21.74
CA ILE A 118 -11.73 -7.88 22.03
C ILE A 118 -11.47 -6.41 22.30
N LEU A 119 -12.23 -5.53 21.65
CA LEU A 119 -12.07 -4.10 21.77
C LEU A 119 -13.39 -3.43 22.19
N PRO A 120 -13.35 -2.47 23.13
CA PRO A 120 -14.47 -1.56 23.33
C PRO A 120 -14.67 -0.67 22.09
N PRO A 121 -15.71 0.18 22.06
CA PRO A 121 -15.89 1.14 20.98
C PRO A 121 -14.76 2.18 20.97
N GLY A 122 -14.33 2.57 19.78
CA GLY A 122 -13.27 3.58 19.63
C GLY A 122 -12.56 3.49 18.28
N LYS A 123 -11.52 4.30 18.13
CA LYS A 123 -10.64 4.30 16.94
C LYS A 123 -9.32 3.62 17.25
N TYR A 124 -8.90 2.72 16.37
CA TYR A 124 -7.75 1.86 16.58
C TYR A 124 -6.86 1.80 15.34
N GLN A 125 -5.61 1.43 15.57
CA GLN A 125 -4.61 1.27 14.53
C GLN A 125 -3.86 -0.04 14.76
N ILE A 126 -3.74 -0.83 13.69
CA ILE A 126 -2.81 -1.96 13.60
C ILE A 126 -1.59 -1.51 12.83
N GLU A 127 -0.42 -1.77 13.38
CA GLU A 127 0.85 -1.73 12.66
C GLU A 127 1.49 -3.11 12.70
N MET A 128 2.00 -3.53 11.54
CA MET A 128 2.81 -4.72 11.41
C MET A 128 4.12 -4.32 10.75
N PHE A 129 5.23 -4.51 11.44
CA PHE A 129 6.56 -4.24 10.91
C PHE A 129 7.24 -5.53 10.51
N ARG A 130 7.98 -5.54 9.40
CA ARG A 130 8.97 -6.59 9.16
C ARG A 130 10.29 -6.20 9.80
N LEU A 131 10.94 -7.15 10.45
CA LEU A 131 12.21 -6.95 11.14
C LEU A 131 13.37 -7.55 10.35
N ASP A 132 14.49 -6.84 10.37
CA ASP A 132 15.76 -7.34 9.86
C ASP A 132 16.25 -8.51 10.71
N PRO A 133 16.64 -9.64 10.11
CA PRO A 133 16.95 -10.86 10.86
C PRO A 133 18.25 -10.77 11.67
N GLN A 134 19.14 -9.82 11.38
CA GLN A 134 20.40 -9.66 12.11
C GLN A 134 20.34 -8.54 13.13
N THR A 135 19.78 -7.40 12.74
CA THR A 135 19.77 -6.17 13.54
C THR A 135 18.49 -5.98 14.33
N HIS A 136 17.42 -6.72 14.00
CA HIS A 136 16.05 -6.51 14.49
C HIS A 136 15.49 -5.10 14.21
N ALA A 137 16.13 -4.32 13.34
CA ALA A 137 15.61 -3.03 12.89
C ALA A 137 14.36 -3.22 12.03
N ARG A 138 13.41 -2.30 12.12
CA ARG A 138 12.21 -2.28 11.25
C ARG A 138 12.65 -2.00 9.81
N ILE A 139 12.30 -2.89 8.89
CA ILE A 139 12.59 -2.78 7.45
C ILE A 139 11.48 -1.99 6.75
N ASP A 140 10.24 -2.42 6.96
CA ASP A 140 9.03 -1.83 6.41
C ASP A 140 7.84 -2.07 7.35
N SER A 141 6.70 -1.47 7.02
CA SER A 141 5.47 -1.56 7.80
C SER A 141 4.22 -1.63 6.94
N LEU A 142 3.17 -2.24 7.49
CA LEU A 142 1.80 -2.05 7.06
C LEU A 142 1.01 -1.43 8.20
N LYS A 143 0.23 -0.40 7.90
CA LYS A 143 -0.63 0.27 8.87
C LYS A 143 -2.10 0.21 8.43
N ARG A 144 -3.00 -0.10 9.36
CA ARG A 144 -4.46 -0.12 9.15
C ARG A 144 -5.17 0.57 10.29
N GLU A 145 -5.88 1.63 9.98
CA GLU A 145 -6.79 2.29 10.92
C GLU A 145 -8.21 1.76 10.74
N PHE A 146 -8.94 1.64 11.84
CA PHE A 146 -10.32 1.18 11.86
C PHE A 146 -11.04 1.64 13.11
N GLU A 147 -12.37 1.65 13.02
CA GLU A 147 -13.24 1.97 14.16
C GLU A 147 -13.97 0.71 14.62
N THR A 148 -14.24 0.59 15.90
CA THR A 148 -15.14 -0.43 16.43
C THR A 148 -16.38 0.24 16.97
N ASN A 149 -17.53 -0.33 16.63
CA ASN A 149 -18.82 0.08 17.15
C ASN A 149 -19.57 -1.18 17.59
N PRO A 150 -20.29 -1.15 18.71
CA PRO A 150 -21.10 -2.29 19.12
C PRO A 150 -22.17 -2.60 18.09
N PHE A 151 -22.50 -3.89 17.95
CA PHE A 151 -23.55 -4.37 17.06
C PHE A 151 -24.93 -4.28 17.75
N GLN A 152 -25.28 -3.10 18.26
CA GLN A 152 -26.52 -2.81 18.98
C GLN A 152 -27.61 -2.22 18.09
N GLY A 153 -28.83 -2.17 18.63
CA GLY A 153 -30.01 -1.49 18.07
C GLY A 153 -30.94 -2.42 17.30
N ASP A 154 -32.12 -1.91 16.96
CA ASP A 154 -33.24 -2.74 16.48
C ASP A 154 -33.14 -3.15 15.00
N SER A 155 -32.12 -2.66 14.28
CA SER A 155 -31.87 -2.98 12.87
C SER A 155 -30.91 -4.16 12.75
N ILE A 156 -31.11 -5.00 11.72
CA ILE A 156 -30.15 -6.06 11.37
C ILE A 156 -28.77 -5.45 11.11
N LYS A 157 -27.74 -6.02 11.74
CA LYS A 157 -26.33 -5.65 11.50
C LYS A 157 -25.59 -6.78 10.79
N ILE A 158 -24.58 -6.41 10.01
CA ILE A 158 -23.65 -7.35 9.35
C ILE A 158 -22.27 -7.13 9.97
N SER A 159 -21.57 -8.20 10.31
CA SER A 159 -20.12 -8.17 10.53
C SER A 159 -19.39 -7.59 9.31
N ASP A 160 -18.08 -7.41 9.40
CA ASP A 160 -17.31 -7.33 8.15
C ASP A 160 -17.45 -8.64 7.38
N VAL A 161 -17.44 -8.55 6.04
CA VAL A 161 -17.47 -9.72 5.16
C VAL A 161 -16.03 -10.13 4.91
N GLU A 162 -15.62 -11.23 5.53
CA GLU A 162 -14.29 -11.80 5.37
C GLU A 162 -14.17 -12.47 4.01
N LEU A 163 -13.19 -12.04 3.22
CA LEU A 163 -12.83 -12.69 1.96
C LEU A 163 -11.83 -13.80 2.25
N CYS A 164 -12.18 -15.02 1.87
CA CYS A 164 -11.47 -16.22 2.25
C CYS A 164 -10.85 -16.89 1.02
N SER A 165 -9.70 -17.54 1.23
CA SER A 165 -9.10 -18.44 0.24
C SER A 165 -9.80 -19.81 0.26
N ARG A 166 -10.39 -20.19 1.40
CA ARG A 166 -11.07 -21.47 1.60
C ARG A 166 -11.95 -21.47 2.85
N ILE A 167 -13.03 -22.23 2.80
CA ILE A 167 -13.84 -22.59 3.98
C ILE A 167 -14.04 -24.11 4.00
N ILE A 168 -13.73 -24.77 5.12
CA ILE A 168 -14.12 -26.17 5.38
C ILE A 168 -15.36 -26.19 6.28
N ARG A 169 -16.35 -26.99 5.90
CA ARG A 169 -17.53 -27.29 6.73
C ARG A 169 -17.28 -28.53 7.57
N ASN A 170 -17.67 -28.52 8.84
CA ASN A 170 -17.58 -29.66 9.75
C ASN A 170 -16.18 -30.31 9.74
N PRO A 171 -15.11 -29.53 10.01
CA PRO A 171 -13.77 -30.08 10.02
C PRO A 171 -13.65 -31.17 11.10
N THR A 172 -12.86 -32.21 10.82
CA THR A 172 -12.59 -33.30 11.77
C THR A 172 -12.02 -32.78 13.09
N GLN A 173 -11.25 -31.69 13.02
CA GLN A 173 -10.72 -30.99 14.18
C GLN A 173 -11.53 -29.72 14.44
N GLN A 174 -12.36 -29.74 15.48
CA GLN A 174 -13.23 -28.63 15.89
C GLN A 174 -12.53 -27.63 16.82
N LYS A 175 -11.25 -27.39 16.58
CA LYS A 175 -10.39 -26.48 17.37
C LYS A 175 -9.23 -26.00 16.52
N GLY A 176 -8.80 -24.77 16.71
CA GLY A 176 -7.66 -24.21 16.01
C GLY A 176 -7.85 -22.72 15.74
N LEU A 177 -6.80 -22.09 15.21
CA LEU A 177 -6.77 -20.65 14.97
C LEU A 177 -7.86 -20.20 13.98
N PHE A 178 -8.11 -21.01 12.94
CA PHE A 178 -9.08 -20.74 11.88
C PHE A 178 -10.46 -21.34 12.14
N TYR A 179 -10.67 -22.02 13.26
CA TYR A 179 -11.96 -22.64 13.57
C TYR A 179 -12.92 -21.62 14.19
N LYS A 180 -14.11 -21.45 13.58
CA LYS A 180 -15.22 -20.65 14.12
C LYS A 180 -16.56 -21.14 13.58
N ASN A 181 -17.59 -21.12 14.44
CA ASN A 181 -18.97 -21.43 14.06
C ASN A 181 -19.17 -22.73 13.27
N THR A 182 -18.48 -23.81 13.67
CA THR A 182 -18.45 -25.15 13.01
C THR A 182 -17.75 -25.20 11.65
N LEU A 183 -17.05 -24.12 11.29
CA LEU A 183 -16.28 -23.98 10.07
C LEU A 183 -14.79 -23.83 10.38
N GLU A 184 -13.96 -24.18 9.40
CA GLU A 184 -12.57 -23.73 9.35
C GLU A 184 -12.44 -22.68 8.23
N VAL A 185 -12.24 -21.43 8.61
CA VAL A 185 -12.29 -20.26 7.73
C VAL A 185 -10.88 -19.72 7.53
N TYR A 186 -10.39 -19.78 6.30
CA TYR A 186 -9.04 -19.34 5.94
C TYR A 186 -9.13 -18.00 5.19
N PRO A 187 -8.76 -16.88 5.84
CA PRO A 187 -8.81 -15.55 5.21
C PRO A 187 -7.88 -15.48 4.00
N ASN A 188 -8.15 -14.51 3.12
CA ASN A 188 -7.26 -14.10 2.05
C ASN A 188 -6.90 -12.61 2.23
N PRO A 189 -5.88 -12.27 3.04
CA PRO A 189 -5.50 -10.89 3.32
C PRO A 189 -5.06 -10.11 2.07
N MET A 190 -4.66 -10.80 1.00
CA MET A 190 -4.33 -10.16 -0.28
C MET A 190 -5.59 -9.65 -0.99
N ARG A 191 -6.75 -10.26 -0.75
CA ARG A 191 -7.99 -10.03 -1.52
C ARG A 191 -7.80 -10.15 -3.04
N VAL A 192 -6.81 -10.93 -3.47
CA VAL A 192 -6.55 -11.24 -4.88
C VAL A 192 -6.98 -12.67 -5.18
N TYR A 193 -7.74 -12.81 -6.26
CA TYR A 193 -8.22 -14.07 -6.80
C TYR A 193 -7.81 -14.22 -8.27
N GLY A 194 -7.84 -15.42 -8.83
CA GLY A 194 -7.30 -15.65 -10.17
C GLY A 194 -7.14 -17.12 -10.54
N MET A 195 -6.24 -17.45 -11.45
CA MET A 195 -6.01 -18.84 -11.90
C MET A 195 -5.63 -19.79 -10.77
N ASP A 196 -4.75 -19.35 -9.86
CA ASP A 196 -4.32 -20.17 -8.70
C ASP A 196 -5.39 -20.23 -7.59
N THR A 197 -6.28 -19.24 -7.56
CA THR A 197 -7.35 -19.07 -6.56
C THR A 197 -8.68 -18.73 -7.26
N PRO A 198 -9.23 -19.65 -8.09
CA PRO A 198 -10.35 -19.34 -8.97
C PRO A 198 -11.69 -19.27 -8.25
N ARG A 199 -11.69 -19.55 -6.95
CA ARG A 199 -12.87 -19.46 -6.09
C ARG A 199 -12.66 -18.43 -5.01
N LEU A 200 -13.50 -17.41 -5.04
CA LEU A 200 -13.67 -16.47 -3.93
C LEU A 200 -14.63 -17.10 -2.93
N TYR A 201 -14.16 -17.34 -1.70
CA TYR A 201 -15.03 -17.71 -0.58
C TYR A 201 -15.31 -16.47 0.27
N TYR A 202 -16.47 -16.42 0.91
CA TYR A 202 -16.80 -15.35 1.84
C TYR A 202 -17.43 -15.89 3.12
N TYR A 203 -17.24 -15.17 4.22
CA TYR A 203 -17.83 -15.43 5.53
C TYR A 203 -18.36 -14.12 6.14
N ALA A 204 -19.58 -14.15 6.70
CA ALA A 204 -20.20 -13.03 7.39
C ALA A 204 -21.15 -13.53 8.49
N GLU A 205 -21.39 -12.68 9.48
CA GLU A 205 -22.38 -12.90 10.52
C GLU A 205 -23.43 -11.79 10.48
N LEU A 206 -24.68 -12.18 10.65
CA LEU A 206 -25.82 -11.27 10.81
C LEU A 206 -26.25 -11.28 12.27
N TYR A 207 -26.53 -10.10 12.80
CA TYR A 207 -26.96 -9.88 14.18
C TYR A 207 -28.28 -9.11 14.21
N ASN A 208 -28.99 -9.21 15.34
CA ASN A 208 -30.28 -8.58 15.59
C ASN A 208 -31.33 -9.03 14.55
N VAL A 209 -31.21 -10.29 14.08
CA VAL A 209 -32.03 -10.82 13.00
C VAL A 209 -33.46 -11.08 13.46
N SER A 210 -33.68 -11.70 14.62
CA SER A 210 -35.04 -12.02 15.09
C SER A 210 -35.79 -10.86 15.73
N GLU A 211 -35.23 -9.66 15.69
CA GLU A 211 -35.79 -8.48 16.36
C GLU A 211 -36.75 -7.69 15.44
N HIS A 212 -37.83 -7.19 16.05
CA HIS A 212 -38.69 -6.07 15.63
C HIS A 212 -39.33 -6.02 14.23
N SER A 213 -39.34 -7.09 13.41
CA SER A 213 -40.11 -7.09 12.14
C SER A 213 -41.13 -8.24 12.01
N PRO A 214 -42.32 -7.98 11.43
CA PRO A 214 -43.40 -8.97 11.28
C PRO A 214 -43.07 -10.07 10.27
N ASP A 215 -42.07 -9.87 9.42
CA ASP A 215 -41.68 -10.81 8.40
C ASP A 215 -41.05 -12.06 9.02
N LYS A 216 -41.45 -13.24 8.57
CA LYS A 216 -40.87 -14.49 9.07
C LYS A 216 -39.49 -14.79 8.47
N ASN A 217 -39.15 -14.13 7.36
CA ASN A 217 -37.94 -14.38 6.60
C ASN A 217 -37.26 -13.06 6.22
N ILE A 218 -35.94 -13.10 6.10
CA ILE A 218 -35.15 -12.09 5.39
C ILE A 218 -34.72 -12.63 4.03
N GLN A 219 -34.50 -11.74 3.08
CA GLN A 219 -33.84 -12.05 1.84
C GLN A 219 -32.39 -11.56 1.92
N ILE A 220 -31.47 -12.40 1.44
CA ILE A 220 -30.05 -12.14 1.40
C ILE A 220 -29.63 -12.21 -0.06
N GLU A 221 -28.95 -11.16 -0.50
CA GLU A 221 -28.33 -11.09 -1.80
C GLU A 221 -26.82 -10.93 -1.64
N VAL A 222 -26.06 -11.76 -2.33
CA VAL A 222 -24.61 -11.61 -2.46
C VAL A 222 -24.29 -11.46 -3.94
N ALA A 223 -23.61 -10.37 -4.30
CA ALA A 223 -23.32 -10.04 -5.69
C ALA A 223 -21.85 -9.61 -5.87
N ILE A 224 -21.29 -9.89 -7.04
CA ILE A 224 -20.02 -9.36 -7.50
C ILE A 224 -20.33 -8.28 -8.54
N ALA A 225 -19.89 -7.05 -8.29
CA ALA A 225 -19.97 -5.95 -9.22
C ALA A 225 -18.57 -5.59 -9.75
N ASP A 226 -18.47 -5.22 -11.03
CA ASP A 226 -17.26 -4.63 -11.60
C ASP A 226 -17.10 -3.15 -11.20
N ALA A 227 -15.98 -2.53 -11.58
CA ALA A 227 -15.72 -1.11 -11.33
C ALA A 227 -16.77 -0.15 -11.92
N ARG A 228 -17.54 -0.58 -12.92
CA ARG A 228 -18.64 0.17 -13.53
C ARG A 228 -20.00 -0.14 -12.88
N ARG A 229 -20.00 -0.87 -11.77
CA ARG A 229 -21.17 -1.35 -11.02
C ARG A 229 -22.07 -2.32 -11.79
N ASN A 230 -21.59 -2.94 -12.86
CA ASN A 230 -22.34 -4.02 -13.51
C ASN A 230 -22.23 -5.29 -12.66
N ILE A 231 -23.36 -5.94 -12.42
CA ILE A 231 -23.38 -7.22 -11.72
C ILE A 231 -22.85 -8.32 -12.63
N ARG A 232 -21.77 -8.96 -12.20
CA ARG A 232 -21.09 -10.04 -12.94
C ARG A 232 -21.47 -11.42 -12.43
N ALA A 233 -21.84 -11.52 -11.16
CA ALA A 233 -22.41 -12.73 -10.56
C ALA A 233 -23.28 -12.35 -9.37
N GLN A 234 -24.35 -13.09 -9.12
CA GLN A 234 -25.20 -12.87 -7.95
C GLN A 234 -25.85 -14.15 -7.45
N ARG A 235 -26.23 -14.15 -6.16
CA ARG A 235 -27.05 -15.18 -5.53
C ARG A 235 -28.02 -14.52 -4.58
N THR A 236 -29.28 -14.88 -4.69
CA THR A 236 -30.34 -14.40 -3.82
C THR A 236 -31.03 -15.60 -3.18
N TYR A 237 -31.24 -15.55 -1.86
CA TYR A 237 -31.92 -16.61 -1.12
C TYR A 237 -32.57 -16.06 0.15
N THR A 238 -33.48 -16.81 0.74
CA THR A 238 -34.16 -16.42 1.99
C THR A 238 -33.64 -17.18 3.19
N ARG A 239 -33.67 -16.53 4.36
CA ARG A 239 -33.40 -17.14 5.66
C ARG A 239 -34.53 -16.89 6.65
N PRO A 240 -34.93 -17.89 7.45
CA PRO A 240 -35.91 -17.68 8.50
C PRO A 240 -35.33 -16.83 9.62
N LYS A 241 -36.10 -15.87 10.13
CA LYS A 241 -35.76 -15.04 11.31
C LYS A 241 -35.97 -15.79 12.63
N LYS A 242 -35.41 -17.00 12.72
CA LYS A 242 -35.60 -17.90 13.88
C LYS A 242 -34.62 -17.64 15.01
N TYR A 243 -33.44 -17.15 14.67
CA TYR A 243 -32.33 -16.92 15.59
C TYR A 243 -31.96 -15.45 15.55
N GLU A 244 -31.47 -14.94 16.67
CA GLU A 244 -31.01 -13.56 16.78
C GLU A 244 -29.73 -13.34 15.93
N SER A 245 -28.88 -14.38 15.83
CA SER A 245 -27.68 -14.39 15.00
C SER A 245 -27.75 -15.45 13.90
N LEU A 246 -27.22 -15.13 12.71
CA LEU A 246 -27.06 -16.08 11.61
C LEU A 246 -25.64 -16.02 11.04
N VAL A 247 -25.12 -17.19 10.66
CA VAL A 247 -23.82 -17.32 9.99
C VAL A 247 -24.05 -17.55 8.51
N GLU A 248 -23.47 -16.70 7.67
CA GLU A 248 -23.61 -16.75 6.22
C GLU A 248 -22.24 -16.90 5.55
N PHE A 249 -22.17 -17.82 4.59
CA PHE A 249 -20.94 -18.10 3.89
C PHE A 249 -21.22 -18.76 2.55
N GLY A 250 -20.33 -18.54 1.60
CA GLY A 250 -20.51 -19.03 0.24
C GLY A 250 -19.26 -18.90 -0.60
N SER A 251 -19.44 -19.02 -1.91
CA SER A 251 -18.35 -18.81 -2.86
C SER A 251 -18.83 -18.44 -4.24
N PHE A 252 -18.01 -17.72 -4.99
CA PHE A 252 -18.17 -17.47 -6.42
C PHE A 252 -17.01 -18.09 -7.18
N ASP A 253 -17.30 -18.64 -8.36
CA ASP A 253 -16.27 -18.97 -9.33
C ASP A 253 -15.92 -17.68 -10.08
N VAL A 254 -14.69 -17.21 -9.90
CA VAL A 254 -14.18 -15.97 -10.49
C VAL A 254 -13.23 -16.24 -11.66
N SER A 255 -13.05 -17.51 -12.07
CA SER A 255 -12.17 -17.89 -13.17
C SER A 255 -12.54 -17.24 -14.51
N LYS A 256 -13.83 -16.92 -14.71
CA LYS A 256 -14.35 -16.28 -15.92
C LYS A 256 -14.45 -14.76 -15.83
N LEU A 257 -14.11 -14.18 -14.67
CA LEU A 257 -14.09 -12.73 -14.53
C LEU A 257 -12.83 -12.21 -15.23
N GLU A 258 -13.00 -11.07 -15.89
CA GLU A 258 -11.92 -10.33 -16.50
C GLU A 258 -10.99 -9.79 -15.41
N ASN A 259 -9.75 -9.49 -15.79
CA ASN A 259 -8.79 -8.93 -14.86
C ASN A 259 -9.25 -7.53 -14.44
N GLY A 260 -9.22 -7.23 -13.14
CA GLY A 260 -9.69 -5.94 -12.66
C GLY A 260 -10.13 -5.90 -11.21
N ALA A 261 -10.63 -4.74 -10.80
CA ALA A 261 -11.19 -4.49 -9.48
C ALA A 261 -12.69 -4.82 -9.43
N TYR A 262 -13.10 -5.45 -8.34
CA TYR A 262 -14.48 -5.88 -8.10
C TYR A 262 -14.91 -5.58 -6.68
N LEU A 263 -16.23 -5.51 -6.48
CA LEU A 263 -16.85 -5.37 -5.17
C LEU A 263 -17.72 -6.59 -4.88
N LEU A 264 -17.45 -7.29 -3.78
CA LEU A 264 -18.40 -8.26 -3.23
C LEU A 264 -19.40 -7.51 -2.35
N MET A 265 -20.64 -7.41 -2.81
CA MET A 265 -21.74 -6.81 -2.08
C MET A 265 -22.52 -7.90 -1.34
N PHE A 266 -22.79 -7.67 -0.06
CA PHE A 266 -23.66 -8.49 0.78
C PHE A 266 -24.81 -7.61 1.26
N LEU A 267 -26.03 -7.90 0.83
CA LEU A 267 -27.22 -7.12 1.09
C LEU A 267 -28.25 -7.97 1.83
N VAL A 268 -28.90 -7.36 2.83
CA VAL A 268 -30.03 -7.95 3.52
C VAL A 268 -31.25 -7.06 3.30
N THR A 269 -32.29 -7.63 2.74
CA THR A 269 -33.57 -6.97 2.46
C THR A 269 -34.69 -7.65 3.25
N ASP A 270 -35.76 -6.89 3.52
CA ASP A 270 -37.00 -7.46 4.03
C ASP A 270 -37.80 -8.17 2.91
N SER A 271 -38.96 -8.74 3.25
CA SER A 271 -39.79 -9.46 2.28
C SER A 271 -40.42 -8.55 1.21
N SER A 272 -40.43 -7.24 1.43
CA SER A 272 -40.92 -6.22 0.49
C SER A 272 -39.82 -5.70 -0.46
N GLY A 273 -38.57 -6.13 -0.26
CA GLY A 273 -37.41 -5.66 -1.02
C GLY A 273 -36.82 -4.35 -0.51
N HIS A 274 -37.24 -3.86 0.68
CA HIS A 274 -36.62 -2.72 1.32
C HIS A 274 -35.25 -3.10 1.88
N TYR A 275 -34.23 -2.28 1.60
CA TYR A 275 -32.87 -2.49 2.10
C TYR A 275 -32.80 -2.30 3.61
N ASN A 276 -32.50 -3.36 4.36
CA ASN A 276 -32.21 -3.24 5.80
C ASN A 276 -30.77 -2.78 6.01
N THR A 277 -29.81 -3.43 5.34
CA THR A 277 -28.38 -3.17 5.53
C THR A 277 -27.57 -3.77 4.38
N TYR A 278 -26.37 -3.24 4.14
CA TYR A 278 -25.43 -3.77 3.16
C TYR A 278 -23.97 -3.63 3.62
N LYS A 279 -23.11 -4.49 3.08
CA LYS A 279 -21.64 -4.41 3.19
C LYS A 279 -21.02 -4.65 1.82
N GLY A 280 -20.06 -3.80 1.44
CA GLY A 280 -19.25 -3.98 0.24
C GLY A 280 -17.80 -4.26 0.62
N THR A 281 -17.21 -5.32 0.09
CA THR A 281 -15.79 -5.64 0.30
C THR A 281 -15.05 -5.72 -1.04
N PRO A 282 -14.06 -4.83 -1.28
CA PRO A 282 -13.34 -4.81 -2.56
C PRO A 282 -12.37 -5.98 -2.67
N PHE A 283 -12.16 -6.46 -3.90
CA PHE A 283 -11.18 -7.50 -4.23
C PHE A 283 -10.71 -7.38 -5.69
N PHE A 284 -9.66 -8.10 -6.05
CA PHE A 284 -9.06 -8.07 -7.38
C PHE A 284 -9.08 -9.45 -8.02
N VAL A 285 -9.31 -9.50 -9.34
CA VAL A 285 -9.15 -10.71 -10.15
C VAL A 285 -7.95 -10.53 -11.08
N VAL A 286 -7.06 -11.53 -11.10
CA VAL A 286 -5.89 -11.61 -11.98
C VAL A 286 -5.87 -12.97 -12.68
N ASN A 287 -6.26 -12.98 -13.94
CA ASN A 287 -6.31 -14.13 -14.84
C ASN A 287 -5.49 -13.87 -16.13
N PRO A 288 -4.28 -14.46 -16.26
CA PRO A 288 -3.43 -14.28 -17.43
C PRO A 288 -3.99 -14.87 -18.74
N GLU A 289 -5.00 -15.75 -18.69
CA GLU A 289 -5.59 -16.38 -19.89
C GLU A 289 -6.83 -15.65 -20.44
N VAL A 290 -7.39 -14.70 -19.70
CA VAL A 290 -8.53 -13.88 -20.17
C VAL A 290 -7.96 -12.62 -20.82
N GLU A 291 -7.91 -12.60 -22.15
CA GLU A 291 -7.56 -11.41 -22.93
C GLU A 291 -8.50 -10.26 -22.57
N THR A 292 -7.92 -9.12 -22.22
CA THR A 292 -8.64 -7.86 -22.01
C THR A 292 -9.33 -7.47 -23.31
N GLY A 293 -10.65 -7.24 -23.26
CA GLY A 293 -11.40 -6.74 -24.41
C GLY A 293 -10.93 -5.34 -24.80
N SER A 294 -10.14 -5.23 -25.87
CA SER A 294 -9.50 -4.00 -26.39
C SER A 294 -8.57 -3.27 -25.40
N PRO A 295 -7.44 -2.70 -25.86
CA PRO A 295 -6.43 -2.07 -25.01
C PRO A 295 -6.89 -0.70 -24.50
N GLY A 296 -7.80 -0.72 -23.54
CA GLY A 296 -7.75 0.16 -22.38
C GLY A 296 -7.33 -0.72 -21.22
N GLU A 297 -6.01 -0.84 -21.02
CA GLU A 297 -5.39 -1.62 -19.95
C GLU A 297 -6.17 -1.42 -18.65
N ASP A 298 -6.77 -2.47 -18.08
CA ASP A 298 -7.31 -2.35 -16.72
C ASP A 298 -6.10 -2.35 -15.78
N ILE A 299 -5.52 -1.17 -15.60
CA ILE A 299 -4.32 -0.95 -14.81
C ILE A 299 -4.49 -1.45 -13.37
N MET A 300 -5.74 -1.63 -12.91
CA MET A 300 -6.08 -2.21 -11.60
C MET A 300 -5.50 -3.61 -11.35
N VAL A 301 -5.11 -4.33 -12.39
CA VAL A 301 -4.44 -5.64 -12.27
C VAL A 301 -3.05 -5.51 -11.64
N PHE A 302 -2.38 -4.38 -11.88
CA PHE A 302 -1.07 -4.10 -11.32
C PHE A 302 -1.15 -3.42 -9.95
N PHE A 303 -2.31 -2.89 -9.56
CA PHE A 303 -2.50 -2.20 -8.28
C PHE A 303 -2.10 -3.06 -7.06
N PRO A 304 -2.47 -4.37 -6.95
CA PRO A 304 -2.03 -5.20 -5.84
C PRO A 304 -0.52 -5.41 -5.70
N GLN A 305 0.25 -5.16 -6.77
CA GLN A 305 1.71 -5.23 -6.77
C GLN A 305 2.37 -3.85 -6.55
N SER A 306 1.59 -2.78 -6.62
CA SER A 306 2.06 -1.41 -6.46
C SER A 306 2.42 -1.12 -4.99
N PRO A 307 3.33 -0.14 -4.74
CA PRO A 307 3.66 0.27 -3.37
C PRO A 307 2.46 0.86 -2.62
N TYR A 308 1.43 1.33 -3.35
CA TYR A 308 0.21 1.90 -2.79
C TYR A 308 -0.72 0.87 -2.15
N PHE A 309 -0.61 -0.40 -2.55
CA PHE A 309 -1.44 -1.45 -1.99
C PHE A 309 -1.17 -1.61 -0.50
N GLY A 310 -2.15 -1.23 0.31
CA GLY A 310 -2.04 -1.33 1.75
C GLY A 310 -1.23 -0.24 2.44
N MET A 311 -1.02 0.93 1.83
CA MET A 311 -0.60 2.13 2.57
C MET A 311 -1.71 2.61 3.51
N SER A 312 -1.40 3.09 4.70
CA SER A 312 -2.40 3.82 5.51
C SER A 312 -2.88 5.09 4.80
N GLU A 313 -3.99 5.65 5.27
CA GLU A 313 -4.51 6.92 4.73
C GLU A 313 -3.47 8.04 4.87
N ALA A 314 -2.84 8.19 6.04
CA ALA A 314 -1.79 9.18 6.25
C ALA A 314 -0.56 8.99 5.32
N GLU A 315 -0.16 7.74 5.04
CA GLU A 315 0.95 7.46 4.12
C GLU A 315 0.60 7.83 2.68
N VAL A 316 -0.59 7.45 2.21
CA VAL A 316 -1.02 7.79 0.84
C VAL A 316 -1.28 9.29 0.69
N ASP A 317 -1.80 9.94 1.73
CA ASP A 317 -2.01 11.39 1.78
C ASP A 317 -0.66 12.13 1.73
N GLU A 318 0.33 11.73 2.55
CA GLU A 318 1.67 12.33 2.49
C GLU A 318 2.31 12.12 1.11
N ARG A 319 2.13 10.93 0.51
CA ARG A 319 2.62 10.64 -0.84
C ARG A 319 2.00 11.57 -1.88
N PHE A 320 0.71 11.87 -1.76
CA PHE A 320 0.04 12.81 -2.65
C PHE A 320 0.47 14.25 -2.39
N GLU A 321 0.56 14.69 -1.14
CA GLU A 321 1.08 16.02 -0.78
C GLU A 321 2.46 16.28 -1.38
N GLN A 322 3.35 15.28 -1.36
CA GLN A 322 4.64 15.36 -2.02
C GLN A 322 4.51 15.42 -3.55
N ALA A 323 3.53 14.74 -4.14
CA ALA A 323 3.28 14.69 -5.58
C ALA A 323 2.54 15.93 -6.12
N LYS A 324 1.92 16.75 -5.24
CA LYS A 324 1.18 17.97 -5.62
C LYS A 324 2.01 18.95 -6.46
N TYR A 325 3.35 18.94 -6.34
CA TYR A 325 4.22 19.80 -7.16
C TYR A 325 4.15 19.52 -8.66
N ILE A 326 3.69 18.33 -9.07
CA ILE A 326 3.54 17.93 -10.48
C ILE A 326 2.09 17.49 -10.80
N ALA A 327 1.17 17.71 -9.87
CA ALA A 327 -0.25 17.45 -10.06
C ALA A 327 -0.95 18.67 -10.68
N THR A 328 -1.92 18.42 -11.53
CA THR A 328 -2.85 19.43 -12.03
C THR A 328 -3.85 19.83 -10.95
N GLN A 329 -4.49 20.99 -11.09
CA GLN A 329 -5.53 21.41 -10.14
C GLN A 329 -6.70 20.42 -10.13
N GLU A 330 -7.07 19.87 -11.29
CA GLU A 330 -8.11 18.85 -11.40
C GLU A 330 -7.76 17.56 -10.65
N GLU A 331 -6.50 17.12 -10.70
CA GLU A 331 -6.03 15.95 -9.93
C GLU A 331 -6.04 16.23 -8.42
N ILE A 332 -5.67 17.44 -8.00
CA ILE A 332 -5.73 17.89 -6.60
C ILE A 332 -7.17 17.84 -6.11
N ASP A 333 -8.09 18.50 -6.82
CA ASP A 333 -9.51 18.54 -6.45
C ASP A 333 -10.12 17.13 -6.44
N ALA A 334 -9.75 16.29 -7.42
CA ALA A 334 -10.23 14.90 -7.50
C ALA A 334 -9.76 14.05 -6.33
N TYR A 335 -8.51 14.20 -5.88
CA TYR A 335 -7.99 13.48 -4.72
C TYR A 335 -8.63 13.95 -3.43
N GLU A 336 -8.78 15.27 -3.24
CA GLU A 336 -9.36 15.86 -2.04
C GLU A 336 -10.85 15.51 -1.86
N ALA A 337 -11.55 15.18 -2.95
CA ALA A 337 -12.91 14.67 -2.91
C ALA A 337 -13.03 13.21 -2.44
N LEU A 338 -11.93 12.45 -2.38
CA LEU A 338 -11.93 11.04 -1.97
C LEU A 338 -12.00 10.92 -0.45
N THR A 339 -13.01 10.22 0.04
CA THR A 339 -13.24 10.03 1.49
C THR A 339 -12.77 8.68 2.00
N ASP A 340 -12.43 7.74 1.11
CA ASP A 340 -12.01 6.39 1.49
C ASP A 340 -10.57 6.09 1.05
N VAL A 341 -9.83 5.42 1.94
CA VAL A 341 -8.41 5.11 1.75
C VAL A 341 -8.16 4.22 0.53
N GLU A 342 -9.07 3.31 0.17
CA GLU A 342 -8.88 2.44 -0.99
C GLU A 342 -8.92 3.25 -2.28
N SER A 343 -9.89 4.16 -2.42
CA SER A 343 -9.96 5.09 -3.55
C SER A 343 -8.73 5.99 -3.62
N LYS A 344 -8.22 6.48 -2.49
CA LYS A 344 -6.97 7.28 -2.46
C LYS A 344 -5.75 6.49 -2.93
N ARG A 345 -5.60 5.22 -2.51
CA ARG A 345 -4.53 4.33 -2.99
C ARG A 345 -4.65 4.05 -4.48
N VAL A 346 -5.86 3.76 -4.93
CA VAL A 346 -6.17 3.52 -6.34
C VAL A 346 -5.85 4.76 -7.17
N PHE A 347 -6.21 5.95 -6.67
CA PHE A 347 -5.85 7.22 -7.30
C PHE A 347 -4.34 7.36 -7.42
N MET A 348 -3.60 7.18 -6.33
CA MET A 348 -2.13 7.35 -6.37
C MET A 348 -1.46 6.38 -7.34
N PHE A 349 -1.93 5.14 -7.38
CA PHE A 349 -1.44 4.17 -8.36
C PHE A 349 -1.73 4.65 -9.80
N LYS A 350 -2.94 5.11 -10.10
CA LYS A 350 -3.29 5.65 -11.42
C LYS A 350 -2.45 6.87 -11.80
N PHE A 351 -2.32 7.81 -10.86
CA PHE A 351 -1.57 9.05 -11.01
C PHE A 351 -0.15 8.80 -11.50
N TRP A 352 0.55 7.83 -10.92
CA TRP A 352 1.90 7.46 -11.32
C TRP A 352 1.92 6.54 -12.53
N TYR A 353 1.02 5.56 -12.60
CA TYR A 353 0.96 4.63 -13.74
C TYR A 353 0.80 5.37 -15.07
N GLU A 354 -0.08 6.38 -15.13
CA GLU A 354 -0.27 7.17 -16.35
C GLU A 354 0.99 7.94 -16.76
N ARG A 355 1.71 8.53 -15.79
CA ARG A 355 2.96 9.26 -16.06
C ARG A 355 4.13 8.34 -16.41
N GLU A 356 4.20 7.15 -15.82
CA GLU A 356 5.24 6.16 -16.13
C GLU A 356 5.13 5.61 -17.55
N ARG A 357 3.94 5.68 -18.19
CA ARG A 357 3.79 5.33 -19.62
C ARG A 357 4.49 6.30 -20.55
N GLU A 358 4.59 7.57 -20.16
CA GLU A 358 5.30 8.59 -20.93
C GLU A 358 6.80 8.56 -20.60
N HIS A 359 7.14 8.31 -19.33
CA HIS A 359 8.51 8.32 -18.82
C HIS A 359 8.74 7.19 -17.80
N GLU A 360 9.28 6.05 -18.25
CA GLU A 360 9.58 4.90 -17.39
C GLU A 360 10.54 5.29 -16.25
N GLY A 361 10.21 4.88 -15.02
CA GLY A 361 11.02 5.14 -13.82
C GLY A 361 10.85 6.54 -13.23
N LEU A 362 9.91 7.35 -13.74
CA LEU A 362 9.63 8.69 -13.24
C LEU A 362 9.25 8.68 -11.75
N GLU A 363 8.43 7.73 -11.30
CA GLU A 363 8.00 7.67 -9.90
C GLU A 363 9.19 7.42 -8.97
N ALA A 364 10.03 6.44 -9.35
CA ALA A 364 11.21 6.06 -8.58
C ALA A 364 12.21 7.22 -8.46
N GLU A 365 12.44 7.94 -9.56
CA GLU A 365 13.30 9.12 -9.60
C GLU A 365 12.71 10.28 -8.80
N TYR A 366 11.41 10.55 -8.92
CA TYR A 366 10.73 11.59 -8.16
C TYR A 366 10.88 11.38 -6.66
N TYR A 367 10.57 10.17 -6.17
CA TYR A 367 10.73 9.87 -4.74
C TYR A 367 12.19 9.70 -4.31
N ARG A 368 13.14 9.47 -5.22
CA ARG A 368 14.58 9.62 -4.93
C ARG A 368 14.91 11.08 -4.61
N ARG A 369 14.40 12.03 -5.40
CA ARG A 369 14.59 13.47 -5.15
C ARG A 369 13.90 13.94 -3.88
N VAL A 370 12.73 13.42 -3.56
CA VAL A 370 12.05 13.69 -2.27
C VAL A 370 12.92 13.25 -1.10
N ARG A 371 13.51 12.04 -1.15
CA ARG A 371 14.43 11.56 -0.11
C ARG A 371 15.67 12.46 0.01
N TYR A 372 16.30 12.76 -1.12
CA TYR A 372 17.46 13.66 -1.15
C TYR A 372 17.13 15.03 -0.53
N ALA A 373 15.99 15.62 -0.90
CA ALA A 373 15.54 16.88 -0.37
C ALA A 373 15.33 16.81 1.15
N ASN A 374 14.73 15.75 1.66
CA ASN A 374 14.55 15.55 3.11
C ASN A 374 15.87 15.42 3.87
N GLU A 375 16.88 14.80 3.28
CA GLU A 375 18.20 14.63 3.87
C GLU A 375 19.03 15.93 3.88
N HIS A 376 18.89 16.78 2.86
CA HIS A 376 19.79 17.93 2.66
C HIS A 376 19.16 19.30 2.94
N PHE A 377 17.84 19.42 2.83
CA PHE A 377 17.14 20.72 2.88
C PHE A 377 16.10 20.82 4.00
N GLY A 378 16.05 19.85 4.92
CA GLY A 378 15.24 19.94 6.13
C GLY A 378 15.79 20.98 7.11
N PHE A 379 14.90 21.63 7.85
CA PHE A 379 15.29 22.52 8.95
C PHE A 379 14.27 22.48 10.08
N SER A 380 14.76 22.45 11.33
CA SER A 380 13.90 22.31 12.51
C SER A 380 12.89 21.16 12.34
N ASN A 381 11.59 21.43 12.44
CA ASN A 381 10.51 20.45 12.28
C ASN A 381 9.96 20.37 10.83
N ARG A 382 10.49 21.14 9.87
CA ARG A 382 10.02 21.15 8.48
C ARG A 382 10.82 20.13 7.66
N LYS A 383 10.11 19.20 7.00
CA LYS A 383 10.73 18.21 6.10
C LYS A 383 11.31 18.92 4.88
N GLY A 384 12.44 18.45 4.37
CA GLY A 384 13.15 19.14 3.28
C GLY A 384 12.36 19.23 1.97
N TRP A 385 11.46 18.28 1.68
CA TRP A 385 10.53 18.36 0.54
C TRP A 385 9.62 19.59 0.59
N GLN A 386 9.38 20.14 1.78
CA GLN A 386 8.57 21.33 1.97
C GLN A 386 9.39 22.61 1.82
N SER A 387 10.72 22.56 1.78
CA SER A 387 11.57 23.75 1.61
C SER A 387 11.58 24.21 0.14
N ASP A 388 11.89 25.48 -0.12
CA ASP A 388 11.93 26.00 -1.49
C ASP A 388 13.03 25.31 -2.31
N ARG A 389 14.22 25.09 -1.70
CA ARG A 389 15.31 24.30 -2.31
C ARG A 389 14.87 22.87 -2.60
N GLY A 390 14.19 22.23 -1.67
CA GLY A 390 13.66 20.88 -1.86
C GLY A 390 12.62 20.80 -2.96
N ARG A 391 11.68 21.75 -3.03
CA ARG A 391 10.69 21.84 -4.12
C ARG A 391 11.38 22.00 -5.47
N VAL A 392 12.31 22.95 -5.59
CA VAL A 392 13.05 23.18 -6.84
C VAL A 392 13.84 21.92 -7.24
N TYR A 393 14.53 21.28 -6.29
CA TYR A 393 15.25 20.03 -6.55
C TYR A 393 14.33 18.88 -7.00
N ILE A 394 13.15 18.75 -6.40
CA ILE A 394 12.17 17.72 -6.77
C ILE A 394 11.65 17.95 -8.19
N VAL A 395 11.19 19.18 -8.47
CA VAL A 395 10.54 19.54 -9.74
C VAL A 395 11.53 19.57 -10.89
N TYR A 396 12.68 20.23 -10.73
CA TYR A 396 13.63 20.47 -11.81
C TYR A 396 14.81 19.50 -11.82
N GLY A 397 14.99 18.73 -10.75
CA GLY A 397 16.10 17.79 -10.60
C GLY A 397 17.36 18.42 -10.00
N GLU A 398 18.47 17.70 -10.12
CA GLU A 398 19.78 18.16 -9.65
C GLU A 398 20.25 19.34 -10.51
N PRO A 399 20.68 20.47 -9.90
CA PRO A 399 21.26 21.57 -10.64
C PRO A 399 22.60 21.18 -11.26
N ASP A 400 22.92 21.77 -12.41
CA ASP A 400 24.19 21.55 -13.10
C ASP A 400 25.36 22.20 -12.33
N ASP A 401 25.10 23.31 -11.63
CA ASP A 401 26.06 23.99 -10.76
C ASP A 401 25.38 24.64 -9.55
N ILE A 402 26.10 24.68 -8.43
CA ILE A 402 25.67 25.34 -7.19
C ILE A 402 26.78 26.29 -6.72
N GLU A 403 26.50 27.59 -6.78
CA GLU A 403 27.36 28.63 -6.21
C GLU A 403 26.92 28.91 -4.76
N HIS A 404 27.79 28.57 -3.80
CA HIS A 404 27.55 28.85 -2.39
C HIS A 404 28.22 30.16 -1.98
N HIS A 405 27.43 31.08 -1.43
CA HIS A 405 27.90 32.33 -0.88
C HIS A 405 27.68 32.36 0.63
N PRO A 406 28.76 32.22 1.45
CA PRO A 406 28.64 32.25 2.90
C PRO A 406 28.25 33.64 3.41
N SER A 407 27.92 33.73 4.70
CA SER A 407 27.57 35.00 5.33
C SER A 407 28.76 35.96 5.33
N GLU A 408 28.54 37.20 4.93
CA GLU A 408 29.50 38.31 5.02
C GLU A 408 28.96 39.41 5.96
N GLU A 409 29.79 40.35 6.39
CA GLU A 409 29.46 41.36 7.42
C GLU A 409 28.17 42.15 7.12
N ASP A 410 27.91 42.48 5.86
CA ASP A 410 26.71 43.21 5.42
C ASP A 410 25.75 42.36 4.56
N ARG A 411 25.98 41.04 4.42
CA ARG A 411 25.22 40.17 3.50
C ARG A 411 24.83 38.83 4.11
N ARG A 412 23.56 38.47 3.91
CA ARG A 412 23.05 37.13 4.23
C ARG A 412 23.68 36.06 3.34
N PRO A 413 23.84 34.81 3.82
CA PRO A 413 24.26 33.72 2.96
C PRO A 413 23.17 33.40 1.93
N TYR A 414 23.60 33.03 0.73
CA TYR A 414 22.71 32.68 -0.38
C TYR A 414 23.33 31.59 -1.27
N GLU A 415 22.48 30.90 -2.00
CA GLU A 415 22.86 29.91 -3.01
C GLU A 415 22.28 30.31 -4.35
N ARG A 416 23.08 30.16 -5.41
CA ARG A 416 22.61 30.24 -6.79
C ARG A 416 22.73 28.86 -7.40
N TRP A 417 21.61 28.33 -7.88
CA TRP A 417 21.54 27.05 -8.57
C TRP A 417 21.33 27.30 -10.05
N VAL A 418 22.15 26.68 -10.91
CA VAL A 418 22.14 26.88 -12.35
C VAL A 418 21.71 25.60 -13.06
N TYR A 419 20.80 25.74 -14.04
CA TYR A 419 20.35 24.66 -14.91
C TYR A 419 20.55 25.08 -16.37
N TYR A 420 21.50 24.47 -17.08
CA TYR A 420 21.85 24.84 -18.45
C TYR A 420 20.81 24.36 -19.48
N ASN A 421 20.14 23.25 -19.18
CA ASN A 421 19.26 22.58 -20.15
C ASN A 421 17.77 22.93 -19.99
N ILE A 422 17.40 23.71 -18.98
CA ILE A 422 16.02 24.14 -18.74
C ILE A 422 15.82 25.53 -19.35
N GLN A 423 14.83 25.68 -20.22
CA GLN A 423 14.46 26.96 -20.89
C GLN A 423 15.63 27.73 -21.55
N GLY A 424 16.71 27.04 -21.95
CA GLY A 424 17.91 27.65 -22.54
C GLY A 424 18.89 28.23 -21.53
N GLY A 425 18.76 27.87 -20.24
CA GLY A 425 19.57 28.34 -19.13
C GLY A 425 18.73 29.11 -18.13
N VAL A 426 18.54 28.55 -16.94
CA VAL A 426 17.85 29.22 -15.83
C VAL A 426 18.67 29.18 -14.55
N GLU A 427 18.41 30.15 -13.68
CA GLU A 427 18.98 30.20 -12.34
C GLU A 427 17.88 30.35 -11.30
N PHE A 428 18.15 29.82 -10.11
CA PHE A 428 17.32 29.94 -8.92
C PHE A 428 18.18 30.51 -7.79
N ILE A 429 17.72 31.59 -7.18
CA ILE A 429 18.43 32.30 -6.12
C ILE A 429 17.71 32.08 -4.80
N PHE A 430 18.44 31.47 -3.87
CA PHE A 430 17.93 31.19 -2.54
C PHE A 430 18.69 31.97 -1.47
N VAL A 431 17.99 32.65 -0.56
CA VAL A 431 18.61 33.43 0.52
C VAL A 431 18.15 32.89 1.87
N ASP A 432 19.06 32.69 2.81
CA ASP A 432 18.68 32.41 4.20
C ASP A 432 18.25 33.70 4.90
N ILE A 433 16.94 33.97 4.85
CA ILE A 433 16.34 35.15 5.48
C ILE A 433 16.28 35.00 7.01
N THR A 434 16.43 33.79 7.53
CA THR A 434 16.21 33.50 8.95
C THR A 434 17.51 33.40 9.74
N GLY A 435 18.62 33.06 9.09
CA GLY A 435 19.88 32.68 9.73
C GLY A 435 19.88 31.27 10.32
N PHE A 436 18.84 30.48 10.04
CA PHE A 436 18.64 29.12 10.55
C PHE A 436 18.62 28.07 9.43
N ASN A 437 19.30 28.35 8.30
CA ASN A 437 19.35 27.52 7.10
C ASN A 437 17.99 27.33 6.39
N ASP A 438 17.02 28.23 6.60
CA ASP A 438 15.77 28.28 5.83
C ASP A 438 15.95 29.18 4.59
N TYR A 439 16.55 28.60 3.57
CA TYR A 439 16.80 29.25 2.28
C TYR A 439 15.50 29.40 1.48
N LYS A 440 15.06 30.65 1.26
CA LYS A 440 13.87 31.00 0.47
C LYS A 440 14.22 31.34 -0.96
N LEU A 441 13.42 30.86 -1.90
CA LEU A 441 13.52 31.27 -3.30
C LEU A 441 13.06 32.72 -3.42
N VAL A 442 14.01 33.63 -3.71
CA VAL A 442 13.72 35.06 -3.82
C VAL A 442 13.66 35.54 -5.26
N SER A 443 14.30 34.84 -6.18
CA SER A 443 14.29 35.17 -7.61
C SER A 443 14.71 33.97 -8.46
N SER A 444 14.13 33.84 -9.64
CA SER A 444 14.49 32.86 -10.66
C SER A 444 14.25 33.42 -12.05
N THR A 445 15.09 33.02 -13.02
CA THR A 445 14.87 33.33 -14.45
C THR A 445 13.94 32.33 -15.14
N HIS A 446 13.49 31.28 -14.43
CA HIS A 446 12.49 30.35 -14.94
C HIS A 446 11.12 31.05 -15.08
N ARG A 447 10.45 30.87 -16.23
CA ARG A 447 9.23 31.63 -16.57
C ARG A 447 8.04 31.42 -15.63
N ASP A 448 7.97 30.25 -15.00
CA ASP A 448 6.88 29.86 -14.11
C ASP A 448 7.20 30.11 -12.62
N GLU A 449 8.29 30.84 -12.33
CA GLU A 449 8.78 31.09 -10.98
C GLU A 449 8.82 32.59 -10.69
N ILE A 450 8.99 32.93 -9.41
CA ILE A 450 9.11 34.33 -9.00
C ILE A 450 10.39 34.96 -9.58
N TYR A 451 10.25 36.11 -10.24
CA TYR A 451 11.39 36.91 -10.72
C TYR A 451 11.42 38.26 -10.01
N ASP A 452 12.49 38.51 -9.25
CA ASP A 452 12.81 39.82 -8.68
C ASP A 452 14.18 40.29 -9.20
N PRO A 453 14.25 41.31 -10.08
CA PRO A 453 15.51 41.85 -10.56
C PRO A 453 16.30 42.62 -9.48
N ASN A 454 15.67 42.99 -8.36
CA ASN A 454 16.26 43.73 -7.25
C ASN A 454 16.47 42.87 -5.99
N TRP A 455 16.46 41.55 -6.13
CA TRP A 455 16.50 40.61 -5.00
C TRP A 455 17.70 40.86 -4.06
N GLN A 456 18.83 41.31 -4.59
CA GLN A 456 20.03 41.66 -3.81
C GLN A 456 19.73 42.79 -2.83
N ASN A 457 19.08 43.86 -3.29
CA ASN A 457 18.72 45.00 -2.44
C ASN A 457 17.62 44.62 -1.44
N ASN A 458 16.67 43.80 -1.87
CA ASN A 458 15.48 43.45 -1.07
C ASN A 458 15.77 42.39 0.00
N HIS A 459 16.68 41.45 -0.27
CA HIS A 459 16.86 40.25 0.55
C HIS A 459 18.29 40.05 1.04
N LEU A 460 19.31 40.49 0.30
CA LEU A 460 20.71 40.16 0.64
C LEU A 460 21.29 41.08 1.71
N PHE A 461 21.04 42.39 1.63
CA PHE A 461 21.62 43.35 2.57
C PHE A 461 20.83 43.42 3.87
N MET A 462 21.54 43.39 5.00
CA MET A 462 20.95 43.66 6.30
C MET A 462 20.80 45.18 6.49
N ILE A 463 19.59 45.67 6.80
CA ILE A 463 19.37 47.10 7.05
C ILE A 463 20.28 47.54 8.21
N ARG A 464 21.28 48.39 7.93
CA ARG A 464 22.03 49.10 8.97
C ARG A 464 21.04 49.99 9.73
N ARG A 465 20.76 49.65 10.99
CA ARG A 465 20.05 50.53 11.92
C ARG A 465 20.93 51.69 12.35
#